data_AF-A0A930TB09-F1
#
_entry.id   AF-A0A930TB09-F1
#
_cell.length_a   1.000
_cell.length_b   1.000
_cell.length_c   1.000
_cell.angle_alpha   90.00
_cell.angle_beta   90.00
_cell.angle_gamma   90.00
#
_symmetry.space_group_name_H-M   'P 1'
#
loop_
_entity.id
_entity.type
_entity.pdbx_description
1 polymer ?
#
loop_
_entity_poly.entity_id
_entity_poly.type
_entity_poly.pdbx_seq_one_letter_code
_entity_poly.pdbx_strand_id
1 'polypeptide(L)'
;MCQLLGMNCNVPTDICFSFEGFCARGGKTDDHKDGWGIAFFESKGCRIFLDAKSSVASPIAELVRSFPIHSTHVVAHIRKATQGKVTLENCHPFQRELWGRYWVFAHNGDLPGFEPQGSGFYFAVGDTDSEKAFCLILETLREAFPAGKPSIVELYPVLRDITQDIAQKGVFNYLLSDGDYFFAHCSTKLCYIVRQAPFAAAHLIDEDITVDFDELTTPDDRVAVIATTPLTDNEIWTQIQPGELLAFQDGLPFSIHSVV
;
A
#
# COMPACT_ATOMS: atom_id res chain seq x y z
N MET A 1 -7.55 11.99 -8.21
CA MET A 1 -7.82 11.17 -7.01
C MET A 1 -6.49 10.53 -6.66
N CYS A 2 -6.08 10.48 -5.39
CA CYS A 2 -4.80 9.85 -5.02
C CYS A 2 -4.65 8.46 -5.65
N GLN A 3 -3.43 7.98 -5.78
CA GLN A 3 -3.14 6.65 -6.32
C GLN A 3 -2.44 5.82 -5.27
N LEU A 4 -2.86 4.57 -5.12
CA LEU A 4 -2.21 3.54 -4.31
C LEU A 4 -1.50 2.55 -5.22
N LEU A 5 -0.32 2.11 -4.80
CA LEU A 5 0.42 0.99 -5.37
C LEU A 5 0.94 0.11 -4.24
N GLY A 6 0.65 -1.19 -4.32
CA GLY A 6 1.11 -2.22 -3.42
C GLY A 6 1.82 -3.32 -4.19
N MET A 7 2.83 -3.93 -3.57
CA MET A 7 3.49 -5.13 -4.09
C MET A 7 3.71 -6.11 -2.94
N ASN A 8 3.29 -7.36 -3.13
CA ASN A 8 3.60 -8.48 -2.25
C ASN A 8 4.20 -9.62 -3.08
N CYS A 9 5.33 -10.19 -2.66
CA CYS A 9 6.05 -11.22 -3.41
C CYS A 9 6.51 -12.36 -2.50
N ASN A 10 6.72 -13.54 -3.06
CA ASN A 10 7.35 -14.67 -2.33
C ASN A 10 8.88 -14.58 -2.26
N VAL A 11 9.51 -13.84 -3.18
CA VAL A 11 10.95 -13.56 -3.19
C VAL A 11 11.17 -12.05 -3.34
N PRO A 12 12.30 -11.48 -2.86
CA PRO A 12 12.59 -10.07 -3.06
C PRO A 12 12.64 -9.73 -4.56
N THR A 13 11.69 -8.92 -5.03
CA THR A 13 11.55 -8.54 -6.43
C THR A 13 11.78 -7.04 -6.60
N ASP A 14 12.32 -6.65 -7.76
CA ASP A 14 12.48 -5.24 -8.12
C ASP A 14 11.12 -4.59 -8.42
N ILE A 15 10.85 -3.44 -7.80
CA ILE A 15 9.63 -2.66 -8.05
C ILE A 15 9.85 -1.53 -9.08
N CYS A 16 11.07 -1.26 -9.52
CA CYS A 16 11.37 -0.11 -10.38
C CYS A 16 10.43 0.02 -11.59
N PHE A 17 10.10 -1.08 -12.27
CA PHE A 17 9.15 -1.09 -13.38
C PHE A 17 7.74 -0.60 -12.98
N SER A 18 7.15 -1.16 -11.93
CA SER A 18 5.82 -0.74 -11.46
C SER A 18 5.84 0.66 -10.88
N PHE A 19 6.95 1.06 -10.25
CA PHE A 19 7.12 2.40 -9.71
C PHE A 19 7.27 3.46 -10.80
N GLU A 20 7.90 3.14 -11.93
CA GLU A 20 8.08 4.05 -13.07
C GLU A 20 6.72 4.44 -13.68
N GLY A 21 5.88 3.45 -14.03
CA GLY A 21 4.51 3.71 -14.49
C GLY A 21 3.66 4.44 -13.46
N PHE A 22 3.83 4.12 -12.17
CA PHE A 22 3.13 4.81 -11.09
C PHE A 22 3.56 6.27 -10.95
N CYS A 23 4.87 6.57 -10.97
CA CYS A 23 5.41 7.93 -10.87
C CYS A 23 4.95 8.86 -11.98
N ALA A 24 4.72 8.33 -13.18
CA ALA A 24 4.18 9.11 -14.29
C ALA A 24 2.84 9.77 -13.91
N ARG A 25 2.00 9.09 -13.11
CA ARG A 25 0.73 9.62 -12.59
C ARG A 25 0.89 10.73 -11.56
N GLY A 26 2.11 10.99 -11.08
CA GLY A 26 2.45 12.01 -10.09
C GLY A 26 2.87 13.36 -10.69
N GLY A 27 2.33 13.72 -11.86
CA GLY A 27 2.53 15.02 -12.50
C GLY A 27 2.84 15.01 -13.99
N LYS A 28 3.06 13.84 -14.61
CA LYS A 28 3.34 13.68 -16.06
C LYS A 28 2.08 13.27 -16.85
N THR A 29 1.34 12.29 -16.37
CA THR A 29 0.10 11.77 -17.00
C THR A 29 -1.18 12.14 -16.24
N ASP A 30 -1.08 12.62 -15.00
CA ASP A 30 -2.22 13.10 -14.18
C ASP A 30 -1.78 14.29 -13.30
N ASP A 31 -2.74 15.09 -12.81
CA ASP A 31 -2.54 16.37 -12.11
C ASP A 31 -2.12 16.22 -10.63
N HIS A 32 -1.52 15.10 -10.23
CA HIS A 32 -1.19 14.80 -8.83
C HIS A 32 0.16 15.37 -8.42
N LYS A 33 0.16 16.57 -7.81
CA LYS A 33 1.39 17.32 -7.50
C LYS A 33 1.64 17.53 -6.00
N ASP A 34 0.81 16.96 -5.14
CA ASP A 34 0.74 17.32 -3.71
C ASP A 34 1.52 16.37 -2.78
N GLY A 35 2.54 15.72 -3.33
CA GLY A 35 3.45 14.83 -2.61
C GLY A 35 3.34 13.36 -3.02
N TRP A 36 4.33 12.57 -2.65
CA TRP A 36 4.38 11.15 -2.90
C TRP A 36 5.23 10.46 -1.83
N GLY A 37 5.13 9.14 -1.77
CA GLY A 37 6.01 8.34 -0.95
C GLY A 37 6.01 6.87 -1.32
N ILE A 38 7.06 6.18 -0.86
CA ILE A 38 7.24 4.75 -0.99
C ILE A 38 7.86 4.21 0.31
N ALA A 39 7.36 3.07 0.77
CA ALA A 39 7.95 2.29 1.84
C ALA A 39 8.13 0.85 1.39
N PHE A 40 9.25 0.25 1.76
CA PHE A 40 9.57 -1.13 1.42
C PHE A 40 10.38 -1.81 2.53
N PHE A 41 10.20 -3.12 2.64
CA PHE A 41 10.77 -3.92 3.72
C PHE A 41 12.05 -4.66 3.29
N GLU A 42 13.07 -4.59 4.14
CA GLU A 42 14.29 -5.40 4.06
C GLU A 42 14.32 -6.28 5.30
N SER A 43 13.70 -7.46 5.21
CA SER A 43 13.42 -8.31 6.37
C SER A 43 12.57 -7.54 7.41
N LYS A 44 13.04 -7.38 8.65
CA LYS A 44 12.34 -6.56 9.67
C LYS A 44 12.58 -5.05 9.53
N GLY A 45 13.56 -4.65 8.73
CA GLY A 45 13.82 -3.24 8.44
C GLY A 45 12.77 -2.69 7.50
N CYS A 46 12.46 -1.40 7.62
CA CYS A 46 11.59 -0.68 6.70
C CYS A 46 12.28 0.62 6.30
N ARG A 47 12.42 0.85 4.99
CA ARG A 47 12.86 2.12 4.44
C ARG A 47 11.65 2.89 3.95
N ILE A 48 11.65 4.19 4.20
CA ILE A 48 10.60 5.09 3.74
C ILE A 48 11.22 6.32 3.10
N PHE A 49 10.73 6.67 1.92
CA PHE A 49 11.07 7.88 1.20
C PHE A 49 9.79 8.67 0.96
N LEU A 50 9.77 9.92 1.42
CA LEU A 50 8.65 10.83 1.30
C LEU A 50 9.14 12.14 0.69
N ASP A 51 8.31 12.78 -0.13
CA ASP A 51 8.51 14.17 -0.53
C ASP A 51 7.16 14.87 -0.67
N ALA A 52 7.07 16.11 -0.18
CA ALA A 52 5.89 16.96 -0.37
C ALA A 52 5.85 17.58 -1.77
N LYS A 53 6.98 17.57 -2.51
CA LYS A 53 7.02 17.93 -3.92
C LYS A 53 6.37 16.84 -4.78
N SER A 54 5.88 17.23 -5.95
CA SER A 54 5.50 16.30 -7.02
C SER A 54 6.66 15.33 -7.34
N SER A 55 6.32 14.06 -7.56
CA SER A 55 7.27 12.99 -7.87
C SER A 55 8.18 13.31 -9.07
N VAL A 56 7.66 13.99 -10.10
CA VAL A 56 8.42 14.34 -11.31
C VAL A 56 9.55 15.33 -11.03
N ALA A 57 9.38 16.22 -10.04
CA ALA A 57 10.35 17.25 -9.67
C ALA A 57 11.13 16.91 -8.39
N SER A 58 10.96 15.71 -7.85
CA SER A 58 11.56 15.28 -6.59
C SER A 58 12.92 14.61 -6.83
N PRO A 59 14.03 15.16 -6.29
CA PRO A 59 15.32 14.47 -6.30
C PRO A 59 15.27 13.14 -5.53
N ILE A 60 14.37 13.00 -4.56
CA ILE A 60 14.15 11.75 -3.84
C ILE A 60 13.54 10.70 -4.78
N ALA A 61 12.65 11.10 -5.71
CA ALA A 61 12.08 10.17 -6.68
C ALA A 61 13.12 9.74 -7.72
N GLU A 62 14.05 10.62 -8.08
CA GLU A 62 15.21 10.28 -8.92
C GLU A 62 16.15 9.30 -8.22
N LEU A 63 16.41 9.49 -6.93
CA LEU A 63 17.16 8.52 -6.12
C LEU A 63 16.45 7.16 -6.09
N VAL A 64 15.15 7.14 -5.83
CA VAL A 64 14.37 5.89 -5.79
C VAL A 64 14.38 5.17 -7.15
N ARG A 65 14.29 5.90 -8.27
CA ARG A 65 14.40 5.32 -9.62
C ARG A 65 15.78 4.75 -9.95
N SER A 66 16.82 5.29 -9.34
CA SER A 66 18.21 4.82 -9.54
C SER A 66 18.67 3.80 -8.49
N PHE A 67 17.82 3.49 -7.50
CA PHE A 67 18.12 2.56 -6.42
C PHE A 67 17.43 1.22 -6.69
N PRO A 68 18.17 0.10 -6.80
CA PRO A 68 17.56 -1.22 -7.02
C PRO A 68 16.82 -1.68 -5.76
N ILE A 69 15.50 -1.51 -5.73
CA ILE A 69 14.66 -1.85 -4.57
C ILE A 69 14.22 -3.31 -4.68
N HIS A 70 14.87 -4.21 -3.96
CA HIS A 70 14.46 -5.60 -3.85
C HIS A 70 13.71 -5.81 -2.54
N SER A 71 12.40 -6.06 -2.63
CA SER A 71 11.54 -6.23 -1.45
C SER A 71 10.43 -7.25 -1.70
N THR A 72 9.97 -7.91 -0.64
CA THR A 72 8.76 -8.73 -0.67
C THR A 72 7.50 -7.93 -0.37
N HIS A 73 7.63 -6.71 0.18
CA HIS A 73 6.51 -5.85 0.56
C HIS A 73 6.83 -4.40 0.22
N VAL A 74 5.97 -3.79 -0.60
CA VAL A 74 6.10 -2.37 -0.96
C VAL A 74 4.74 -1.69 -0.92
N VAL A 75 4.70 -0.50 -0.33
CA VAL A 75 3.53 0.38 -0.32
C VAL A 75 3.97 1.74 -0.84
N ALA A 76 3.35 2.21 -1.92
CA ALA A 76 3.58 3.52 -2.49
C ALA A 76 2.27 4.29 -2.65
N HIS A 77 2.38 5.61 -2.58
CA HIS A 77 1.25 6.51 -2.67
C HIS A 77 1.61 7.80 -3.40
N ILE A 78 0.73 8.25 -4.29
CA ILE A 78 0.79 9.57 -4.92
C ILE A 78 -0.39 10.39 -4.42
N ARG A 79 -0.09 11.54 -3.84
CA ARG A 79 -1.06 12.39 -3.16
C ARG A 79 -1.65 13.44 -4.11
N LYS A 80 -2.97 13.57 -4.03
CA LYS A 80 -3.76 14.74 -4.43
C LYS A 80 -4.41 15.28 -3.15
N ALA A 81 -3.93 16.38 -2.61
CA ALA A 81 -4.35 16.85 -1.30
C ALA A 81 -5.84 17.26 -1.32
N THR A 82 -6.68 16.51 -0.61
CA THR A 82 -8.08 16.84 -0.31
C THR A 82 -8.21 17.44 1.08
N GLN A 83 -7.45 16.89 2.04
CA GLN A 83 -7.33 17.36 3.43
C GLN A 83 -5.87 17.50 3.86
N GLY A 84 -5.66 18.37 4.85
CA GLY A 84 -4.35 18.68 5.43
C GLY A 84 -3.48 19.54 4.54
N LYS A 85 -2.48 20.21 5.13
CA LYS A 85 -1.51 20.99 4.35
C LYS A 85 -0.62 20.07 3.50
N VAL A 86 -0.09 20.60 2.41
CA VAL A 86 0.96 19.92 1.61
C VAL A 86 2.28 20.03 2.36
N THR A 87 2.46 19.13 3.32
CA THR A 87 3.63 19.02 4.19
C THR A 87 4.06 17.57 4.30
N LEU A 88 5.30 17.34 4.76
CA LEU A 88 5.92 16.02 4.77
C LEU A 88 5.20 15.06 5.73
N GLU A 89 4.82 15.55 6.91
CA GLU A 89 4.10 14.80 7.94
C GLU A 89 2.69 14.35 7.50
N ASN A 90 2.18 14.91 6.42
CA ASN A 90 0.89 14.54 5.82
C ASN A 90 1.06 13.68 4.54
N CYS A 91 2.29 13.30 4.20
CA CYS A 91 2.57 12.44 3.06
C CYS A 91 2.51 10.96 3.47
N HIS A 92 1.79 10.18 2.67
CA HIS A 92 1.76 8.73 2.79
C HIS A 92 2.99 8.09 2.12
N PRO A 93 3.36 6.86 2.50
CA PRO A 93 2.75 6.07 3.57
C PRO A 93 3.13 6.54 4.99
N PHE A 94 2.33 6.21 5.99
CA PHE A 94 2.67 6.39 7.40
C PHE A 94 3.36 5.16 7.96
N GLN A 95 4.29 5.32 8.91
CA GLN A 95 5.00 4.22 9.55
C GLN A 95 4.96 4.34 11.07
N ARG A 96 4.61 3.25 11.77
CA ARG A 96 4.63 3.16 13.24
C ARG A 96 5.07 1.77 13.70
N GLU A 97 5.53 1.64 14.93
CA GLU A 97 5.91 0.36 15.51
C GLU A 97 4.75 -0.26 16.29
N LEU A 98 4.49 -1.55 16.08
CA LEU A 98 3.62 -2.40 16.89
C LEU A 98 4.18 -3.83 16.97
N TRP A 99 4.28 -4.38 18.18
CA TRP A 99 4.79 -5.74 18.49
C TRP A 99 6.23 -6.03 17.99
N GLY A 100 7.10 -5.03 18.06
CA GLY A 100 8.48 -5.09 17.59
C GLY A 100 8.63 -5.05 16.07
N ARG A 101 7.60 -4.58 15.34
CA ARG A 101 7.58 -4.54 13.86
C ARG A 101 7.09 -3.19 13.35
N TYR A 102 7.63 -2.77 12.22
CA TYR A 102 7.13 -1.60 11.51
C TYR A 102 5.85 -1.95 10.76
N TRP A 103 4.81 -1.18 11.01
CA TRP A 103 3.56 -1.16 10.25
C TRP A 103 3.58 0.05 9.33
N VAL A 104 3.18 -0.17 8.08
CA VAL A 104 3.14 0.81 7.00
C VAL A 104 1.72 0.90 6.48
N PHE A 105 1.19 2.12 6.34
CA PHE A 105 -0.19 2.37 5.93
C PHE A 105 -0.29 3.48 4.87
N ALA A 106 -1.07 3.24 3.82
CA ALA A 106 -1.43 4.25 2.82
C ALA A 106 -2.93 4.24 2.56
N HIS A 107 -3.56 5.41 2.58
CA HIS A 107 -5.01 5.56 2.39
C HIS A 107 -5.32 6.49 1.21
N ASN A 108 -6.31 6.09 0.41
CA ASN A 108 -6.89 6.87 -0.68
C ASN A 108 -8.41 6.98 -0.47
N GLY A 109 -8.80 8.15 -0.01
CA GLY A 109 -10.18 8.43 0.34
C GLY A 109 -10.30 9.71 1.16
N ASP A 110 -11.42 9.83 1.85
CA ASP A 110 -11.78 10.99 2.64
C ASP A 110 -12.75 10.54 3.73
N LEU A 111 -12.46 10.90 4.98
CA LEU A 111 -13.26 10.58 6.17
C LEU A 111 -13.71 11.90 6.83
N PRO A 112 -14.85 12.47 6.41
CA PRO A 112 -15.34 13.75 6.92
C PRO A 112 -15.58 13.76 8.43
N GLY A 113 -15.00 14.74 9.13
CA GLY A 113 -15.19 14.92 10.57
C GLY A 113 -14.65 13.75 11.42
N PHE A 114 -13.68 13.01 10.89
CA PHE A 114 -13.13 11.84 11.57
C PHE A 114 -12.20 12.24 12.72
N GLU A 115 -12.78 12.20 13.92
CA GLU A 115 -12.08 12.42 15.20
C GLU A 115 -12.26 11.18 16.09
N PRO A 116 -11.47 10.12 15.87
CA PRO A 116 -11.62 8.88 16.63
C PRO A 116 -11.18 9.07 18.08
N GLN A 117 -11.87 8.40 19.00
CA GLN A 117 -11.44 8.30 20.39
C GLN A 117 -10.58 7.06 20.56
N GLY A 118 -9.32 7.28 20.90
CA GLY A 118 -8.32 6.24 21.11
C GLY A 118 -7.97 6.02 22.57
N SER A 119 -7.23 4.97 22.89
CA SER A 119 -6.63 4.77 24.23
C SER A 119 -5.48 5.74 24.52
N GLY A 120 -4.95 6.41 23.49
CA GLY A 120 -3.91 7.43 23.63
C GLY A 120 -2.51 6.85 23.64
N PHE A 121 -2.29 5.71 22.98
CA PHE A 121 -0.96 5.17 22.73
C PHE A 121 -0.39 5.70 21.40
N TYR A 122 -1.22 5.84 20.37
CA TYR A 122 -0.80 6.35 19.06
C TYR A 122 -1.46 7.69 18.77
N PHE A 123 -0.64 8.73 18.61
CA PHE A 123 -1.09 10.07 18.23
C PHE A 123 -0.62 10.42 16.83
N ALA A 124 -1.51 10.92 15.97
CA ALA A 124 -1.15 11.49 14.68
C ALA A 124 -0.13 12.63 14.86
N VAL A 125 0.87 12.67 13.98
CA VAL A 125 1.86 13.77 13.94
C VAL A 125 1.33 14.91 13.06
N GLY A 126 0.77 14.56 11.91
CA GLY A 126 0.11 15.47 10.99
C GLY A 126 -1.35 15.74 11.37
N ASP A 127 -2.08 16.33 10.42
CA ASP A 127 -3.48 16.76 10.60
C ASP A 127 -4.47 15.98 9.72
N THR A 128 -4.00 14.95 9.01
CA THR A 128 -4.86 14.14 8.13
C THR A 128 -5.75 13.16 8.91
N ASP A 129 -6.97 12.99 8.41
CA ASP A 129 -7.89 11.90 8.77
C ASP A 129 -7.25 10.51 8.61
N SER A 130 -6.40 10.39 7.60
CA SER A 130 -5.73 9.16 7.18
C SER A 130 -4.75 8.67 8.25
N GLU A 131 -3.94 9.57 8.83
CA GLU A 131 -3.04 9.20 9.92
C GLU A 131 -3.80 8.88 11.20
N LYS A 132 -4.91 9.60 11.48
CA LYS A 132 -5.79 9.30 12.61
C LYS A 132 -6.41 7.91 12.47
N ALA A 133 -6.84 7.52 11.27
CA ALA A 133 -7.37 6.19 10.99
C ALA A 133 -6.30 5.11 11.21
N PHE A 134 -5.07 5.36 10.77
CA PHE A 134 -3.96 4.46 11.03
C PHE A 134 -3.67 4.29 12.53
N CYS A 135 -3.66 5.39 13.29
CA CYS A 135 -3.50 5.35 14.74
C CYS A 135 -4.59 4.50 15.40
N LEU A 136 -5.86 4.72 15.03
CA LEU A 136 -6.99 3.95 15.55
C LEU A 136 -6.83 2.46 15.26
N ILE A 137 -6.48 2.07 14.02
CA ILE A 137 -6.24 0.66 13.67
C ILE A 137 -5.19 0.04 14.59
N LEU A 138 -4.05 0.71 14.78
CA LEU A 138 -2.98 0.17 15.62
C LEU A 138 -3.35 0.11 17.10
N GLU A 139 -4.13 1.06 17.60
CA GLU A 139 -4.65 1.00 18.98
C GLU A 139 -5.61 -0.17 19.16
N THR A 140 -6.57 -0.36 18.25
CA THR A 140 -7.50 -1.49 18.29
C THR A 140 -6.76 -2.83 18.26
N LEU A 141 -5.75 -2.96 17.41
CA LEU A 141 -4.92 -4.17 17.36
C LEU A 141 -4.14 -4.37 18.67
N ARG A 142 -3.52 -3.32 19.21
CA ARG A 142 -2.76 -3.36 20.48
C ARG A 142 -3.63 -3.77 21.66
N GLU A 143 -4.85 -3.24 21.73
CA GLU A 143 -5.83 -3.56 22.79
C GLU A 143 -6.35 -4.99 22.68
N ALA A 144 -6.62 -5.46 21.46
CA ALA A 144 -7.06 -6.83 21.22
C ALA A 144 -5.95 -7.86 21.52
N PHE A 145 -4.69 -7.51 21.27
CA PHE A 145 -3.55 -8.42 21.44
C PHE A 145 -2.41 -7.79 22.26
N PRO A 146 -2.60 -7.62 23.58
CA PRO A 146 -1.60 -6.98 24.45
C PRO A 146 -0.34 -7.85 24.65
N ALA A 147 -0.44 -9.16 24.41
CA ALA A 147 0.67 -10.11 24.57
C ALA A 147 1.66 -10.12 23.39
N GLY A 148 1.32 -9.49 22.26
CA GLY A 148 2.15 -9.50 21.06
C GLY A 148 1.37 -9.81 19.79
N LYS A 149 2.09 -10.00 18.68
CA LYS A 149 1.50 -10.29 17.37
C LYS A 149 0.78 -11.66 17.40
N PRO A 150 -0.53 -11.70 17.11
CA PRO A 150 -1.28 -12.95 17.05
C PRO A 150 -1.10 -13.65 15.70
N SER A 151 -1.75 -14.80 15.52
CA SER A 151 -1.86 -15.44 14.20
C SER A 151 -2.73 -14.61 13.24
N ILE A 152 -2.61 -14.84 11.93
CA ILE A 152 -3.45 -14.16 10.94
C ILE A 152 -4.95 -14.46 11.12
N VAL A 153 -5.27 -15.67 11.59
CA VAL A 153 -6.65 -16.12 11.84
C VAL A 153 -7.31 -15.31 12.96
N GLU A 154 -6.53 -14.88 13.95
CA GLU A 154 -6.98 -14.02 15.04
C GLU A 154 -6.93 -12.54 14.67
N LEU A 155 -5.88 -12.10 13.97
CA LEU A 155 -5.66 -10.71 13.58
C LEU A 155 -6.73 -10.21 12.62
N TYR A 156 -7.04 -11.00 11.60
CA TYR A 156 -7.85 -10.52 10.49
C TYR A 156 -9.30 -10.17 10.88
N PRO A 157 -10.03 -10.98 11.69
CA PRO A 157 -11.36 -10.57 12.14
C PRO A 157 -11.37 -9.21 12.83
N VAL A 158 -10.39 -8.95 13.71
CA VAL A 158 -10.26 -7.65 14.39
C VAL A 158 -9.97 -6.53 13.39
N LEU A 159 -9.02 -6.74 12.47
CA LEU A 159 -8.69 -5.76 11.44
C LEU A 159 -9.88 -5.48 10.51
N ARG A 160 -10.63 -6.50 10.12
CA ARG A 160 -11.84 -6.40 9.30
C ARG A 160 -12.89 -5.57 10.00
N ASP A 161 -13.17 -5.85 11.28
CA ASP A 161 -14.24 -5.20 12.01
C ASP A 161 -13.93 -3.70 12.20
N ILE A 162 -12.70 -3.34 12.60
CA ILE A 162 -12.30 -1.91 12.68
C ILE A 162 -12.28 -1.22 11.31
N THR A 163 -11.90 -1.95 10.26
CA THR A 163 -11.94 -1.44 8.89
C THR A 163 -13.37 -1.09 8.46
N GLN A 164 -14.33 -1.96 8.76
CA GLN A 164 -15.73 -1.73 8.45
C GLN A 164 -16.29 -0.52 9.19
N ASP A 165 -15.94 -0.35 10.47
CA ASP A 165 -16.37 0.80 11.27
C ASP A 165 -15.83 2.13 10.72
N ILE A 166 -14.56 2.17 10.32
CA ILE A 166 -13.96 3.36 9.70
C ILE A 166 -14.59 3.63 8.33
N ALA A 167 -14.78 2.58 7.52
CA ALA A 167 -15.35 2.71 6.17
C ALA A 167 -16.80 3.23 6.15
N GLN A 168 -17.54 3.14 7.27
CA GLN A 168 -18.86 3.79 7.39
C GLN A 168 -18.77 5.33 7.39
N LYS A 169 -17.60 5.91 7.66
CA LYS A 169 -17.40 7.37 7.72
C LYS A 169 -17.10 8.00 6.37
N GLY A 170 -16.68 7.24 5.38
CA GLY A 170 -16.34 7.77 4.07
C GLY A 170 -15.65 6.78 3.15
N VAL A 171 -14.97 7.28 2.13
CA VAL A 171 -14.20 6.42 1.22
C VAL A 171 -12.92 6.01 1.95
N PHE A 172 -12.66 4.71 2.06
CA PHE A 172 -11.54 4.17 2.85
C PHE A 172 -10.73 3.10 2.10
N ASN A 173 -10.26 3.37 0.88
CA ASN A 173 -9.36 2.43 0.22
C ASN A 173 -7.98 2.51 0.90
N TYR A 174 -7.41 1.40 1.35
CA TYR A 174 -6.08 1.44 1.96
C TYR A 174 -5.23 0.22 1.63
N LEU A 175 -3.91 0.41 1.80
CA LEU A 175 -2.90 -0.64 1.84
C LEU A 175 -2.24 -0.60 3.22
N LEU A 176 -2.05 -1.78 3.83
CA LEU A 176 -1.44 -1.93 5.16
C LEU A 176 -0.48 -3.12 5.14
N SER A 177 0.70 -2.98 5.72
CA SER A 177 1.65 -4.09 5.81
C SER A 177 2.52 -3.98 7.06
N ASP A 178 2.86 -5.13 7.64
CA ASP A 178 3.84 -5.23 8.73
C ASP A 178 5.13 -5.97 8.32
N GLY A 179 5.28 -6.21 7.01
CA GLY A 179 6.39 -6.94 6.42
C GLY A 179 6.25 -8.47 6.44
N ASP A 180 5.23 -9.02 7.10
CA ASP A 180 4.86 -10.44 6.98
C ASP A 180 3.56 -10.62 6.18
N TYR A 181 2.54 -9.79 6.45
CA TYR A 181 1.27 -9.83 5.73
C TYR A 181 0.99 -8.48 5.07
N PHE A 182 0.35 -8.54 3.90
CA PHE A 182 -0.07 -7.35 3.16
C PHE A 182 -1.60 -7.32 3.07
N PHE A 183 -2.23 -6.24 3.48
CA PHE A 183 -3.68 -6.06 3.46
C PHE A 183 -4.09 -4.96 2.49
N ALA A 184 -5.20 -5.17 1.80
CA ALA A 184 -5.81 -4.19 0.91
C ALA A 184 -7.31 -4.12 1.15
N HIS A 185 -7.83 -2.93 1.47
CA HIS A 185 -9.27 -2.70 1.59
C HIS A 185 -9.78 -1.83 0.44
N CYS A 186 -10.92 -2.19 -0.13
CA CYS A 186 -11.57 -1.44 -1.20
C CYS A 186 -12.90 -0.86 -0.72
N SER A 187 -13.06 0.46 -0.79
CA SER A 187 -14.37 1.13 -0.66
C SER A 187 -14.94 1.53 -2.02
N THR A 188 -14.10 1.82 -3.01
CA THR A 188 -14.55 2.31 -4.33
C THR A 188 -13.85 1.61 -5.47
N LYS A 189 -12.55 1.83 -5.64
CA LYS A 189 -11.75 1.29 -6.74
C LYS A 189 -10.39 0.85 -6.24
N LEU A 190 -10.17 -0.46 -6.32
CA LEU A 190 -8.90 -1.09 -6.12
C LEU A 190 -8.90 -2.39 -6.93
N CYS A 191 -7.77 -2.72 -7.53
CA CYS A 191 -7.61 -3.93 -8.32
C CYS A 191 -6.25 -4.54 -8.03
N TYR A 192 -6.11 -5.82 -8.34
CA TYR A 192 -4.84 -6.52 -8.23
C TYR A 192 -4.63 -7.44 -9.42
N ILE A 193 -3.37 -7.80 -9.63
CA ILE A 193 -2.95 -8.85 -10.54
C ILE A 193 -1.93 -9.73 -9.84
N VAL A 194 -1.97 -11.03 -10.14
CA VAL A 194 -0.92 -11.98 -9.74
C VAL A 194 -0.13 -12.33 -10.99
N ARG A 195 1.16 -12.01 -10.98
CA ARG A 195 2.13 -12.44 -11.99
C ARG A 195 2.86 -13.66 -11.45
N GLN A 196 2.78 -14.76 -12.17
CA GLN A 196 3.42 -16.03 -11.85
C GLN A 196 3.67 -16.80 -13.15
N ALA A 197 4.56 -17.79 -13.11
CA ALA A 197 4.91 -18.56 -14.29
C ALA A 197 3.71 -19.28 -14.94
N PRO A 198 3.66 -19.38 -16.28
CA PRO A 198 4.57 -18.75 -17.24
C PRO A 198 4.36 -17.23 -17.29
N PHE A 199 5.44 -16.44 -17.22
CA PHE A 199 5.29 -14.99 -17.21
C PHE A 199 5.01 -14.49 -18.62
N ALA A 200 4.23 -13.42 -18.69
CA ALA A 200 3.99 -12.69 -19.92
C ALA A 200 4.74 -11.35 -19.86
N ALA A 201 5.11 -10.83 -21.02
CA ALA A 201 5.56 -9.45 -21.11
C ALA A 201 4.43 -8.51 -20.65
N ALA A 202 4.74 -7.51 -19.83
CA ALA A 202 3.80 -6.50 -19.37
C ALA A 202 4.13 -5.15 -19.99
N HIS A 203 3.11 -4.46 -20.48
CA HIS A 203 3.21 -3.14 -21.11
C HIS A 203 2.53 -2.11 -20.21
N LEU A 204 3.26 -1.09 -19.76
CA LEU A 204 2.73 -0.03 -18.92
C LEU A 204 1.81 0.90 -19.71
N ILE A 205 0.72 1.35 -19.11
CA ILE A 205 -0.21 2.32 -19.72
C ILE A 205 0.38 3.73 -19.72
N ASP A 206 1.02 4.10 -18.62
CA ASP A 206 1.44 5.48 -18.36
C ASP A 206 2.84 5.82 -18.92
N GLU A 207 3.60 4.79 -19.30
CA GLU A 207 4.91 4.90 -19.96
C GLU A 207 4.97 3.84 -21.05
N ASP A 208 5.48 4.18 -22.24
CA ASP A 208 5.62 3.26 -23.37
C ASP A 208 6.80 2.29 -23.15
N ILE A 209 6.74 1.55 -22.04
CA ILE A 209 7.76 0.62 -21.55
C ILE A 209 7.12 -0.75 -21.42
N THR A 210 7.73 -1.72 -22.10
CA THR A 210 7.42 -3.15 -21.94
C THR A 210 8.56 -3.84 -21.21
N VAL A 211 8.24 -4.65 -20.21
CA VAL A 211 9.20 -5.54 -19.56
C VAL A 211 8.77 -6.97 -19.78
N ASP A 212 9.71 -7.79 -20.27
CA ASP A 212 9.57 -9.23 -20.30
C ASP A 212 10.00 -9.80 -18.94
N PHE A 213 9.04 -10.35 -18.19
CA PHE A 213 9.30 -10.90 -16.87
C PHE A 213 9.96 -12.29 -16.93
N ASP A 214 9.86 -13.03 -18.04
CA ASP A 214 10.50 -14.34 -18.18
C ASP A 214 12.04 -14.24 -18.08
N GLU A 215 12.63 -13.08 -18.43
CA GLU A 215 14.07 -12.84 -18.33
C GLU A 215 14.54 -12.46 -16.91
N LEU A 216 13.61 -12.11 -16.02
CA LEU A 216 13.89 -11.51 -14.70
C LEU A 216 13.39 -12.36 -13.52
N THR A 217 12.70 -13.46 -13.78
CA THR A 217 12.01 -14.26 -12.77
C THR A 217 12.30 -15.74 -12.91
N THR A 218 12.04 -16.50 -11.85
CA THR A 218 12.07 -17.97 -11.84
C THR A 218 10.66 -18.55 -11.92
N PRO A 219 10.48 -19.81 -12.34
CA PRO A 219 9.17 -20.46 -12.39
C PRO A 219 8.40 -20.47 -11.07
N ASP A 220 9.09 -20.33 -9.94
CA ASP A 220 8.49 -20.33 -8.60
C ASP A 220 8.11 -18.92 -8.12
N ASP A 221 8.53 -17.87 -8.82
CA ASP A 221 8.29 -16.48 -8.43
C ASP A 221 6.80 -16.12 -8.56
N ARG A 222 6.30 -15.36 -7.60
CA ARG A 222 4.93 -14.85 -7.56
C ARG A 222 4.94 -13.44 -7.05
N VAL A 223 4.26 -12.56 -7.79
CA VAL A 223 4.19 -11.13 -7.51
C VAL A 223 2.73 -10.70 -7.60
N ALA A 224 2.15 -10.34 -6.47
CA ALA A 224 0.87 -9.64 -6.42
C ALA A 224 1.13 -8.13 -6.49
N VAL A 225 0.57 -7.47 -7.50
CA VAL A 225 0.55 -6.01 -7.61
C VAL A 225 -0.87 -5.53 -7.34
N ILE A 226 -1.02 -4.55 -6.45
CA ILE A 226 -2.29 -3.93 -6.08
C ILE A 226 -2.24 -2.47 -6.50
N ALA A 227 -3.27 -1.97 -7.21
CA ALA A 227 -3.30 -0.58 -7.66
C ALA A 227 -4.73 0.00 -7.66
N THR A 228 -4.85 1.32 -7.52
CA THR A 228 -6.15 2.02 -7.62
C THR A 228 -6.82 1.81 -8.98
N THR A 229 -6.03 1.82 -10.05
CA THR A 229 -6.44 1.47 -11.42
C THR A 229 -5.34 0.64 -12.07
N PRO A 230 -5.68 -0.23 -13.05
CA PRO A 230 -4.70 -1.04 -13.77
C PRO A 230 -3.49 -0.23 -14.25
N LEU A 231 -2.29 -0.81 -14.14
CA LEU A 231 -1.05 -0.20 -14.63
C LEU A 231 -0.69 -0.64 -16.04
N THR A 232 -1.33 -1.71 -16.54
CA THR A 232 -1.01 -2.37 -17.81
C THR A 232 -2.28 -2.61 -18.61
N ASP A 233 -2.19 -2.55 -19.95
CA ASP A 233 -3.32 -2.73 -20.88
C ASP A 233 -3.34 -4.10 -21.56
N ASN A 234 -2.27 -4.88 -21.42
CA ASN A 234 -2.11 -6.20 -22.01
C ASN A 234 -2.27 -7.35 -20.98
N GLU A 235 -2.72 -7.05 -19.77
CA GLU A 235 -2.95 -8.01 -18.69
C GLU A 235 -4.38 -7.90 -18.10
N ILE A 236 -4.87 -8.98 -17.48
CA ILE A 236 -6.19 -9.00 -16.83
C ILE A 236 -6.04 -8.68 -15.34
N TRP A 237 -6.55 -7.52 -14.94
CA TRP A 237 -6.61 -7.10 -13.54
C TRP A 237 -7.92 -7.54 -12.88
N THR A 238 -7.82 -8.11 -11.67
CA THR A 238 -8.96 -8.50 -10.86
C THR A 238 -9.41 -7.33 -9.99
N GLN A 239 -10.69 -6.94 -10.08
CA GLN A 239 -11.25 -5.90 -9.23
C GLN A 239 -11.55 -6.44 -7.82
N ILE A 240 -11.08 -5.72 -6.80
CA ILE A 240 -11.43 -5.97 -5.39
C ILE A 240 -12.81 -5.37 -5.15
N GLN A 241 -13.71 -6.15 -4.54
CA GLN A 241 -15.10 -5.70 -4.36
C GLN A 241 -15.20 -4.61 -3.29
N PRO A 242 -16.08 -3.61 -3.44
CA PRO A 242 -16.35 -2.63 -2.38
C PRO A 242 -16.78 -3.31 -1.06
N GLY A 243 -16.16 -2.91 0.05
CA GLY A 243 -16.33 -3.50 1.38
C GLY A 243 -15.43 -4.71 1.65
N GLU A 244 -14.66 -5.17 0.65
CA GLU A 244 -13.76 -6.31 0.80
C GLU A 244 -12.42 -5.86 1.39
N LEU A 245 -11.99 -6.58 2.42
CA LEU A 245 -10.62 -6.58 2.92
C LEU A 245 -9.95 -7.86 2.40
N LEU A 246 -8.85 -7.74 1.69
CA LEU A 246 -8.04 -8.87 1.26
C LEU A 246 -6.72 -8.90 2.04
N ALA A 247 -6.23 -10.10 2.31
CA ALA A 247 -4.87 -10.34 2.76
C ALA A 247 -4.08 -10.97 1.61
N PHE A 248 -2.79 -10.69 1.52
CA PHE A 248 -1.85 -11.27 0.58
C PHE A 248 -0.63 -11.78 1.33
N GLN A 249 -0.12 -12.93 0.87
CA GLN A 249 1.10 -13.54 1.35
C GLN A 249 1.77 -14.27 0.19
N ASP A 250 3.10 -14.15 0.10
CA ASP A 250 3.91 -14.83 -0.91
C ASP A 250 3.39 -14.66 -2.36
N GLY A 251 2.93 -13.45 -2.68
CA GLY A 251 2.46 -13.08 -4.01
C GLY A 251 1.06 -13.55 -4.37
N LEU A 252 0.27 -14.03 -3.40
CA LEU A 252 -1.09 -14.54 -3.64
C LEU A 252 -2.11 -13.94 -2.67
N PRO A 253 -3.37 -13.75 -3.10
CA PRO A 253 -4.47 -13.47 -2.18
C PRO A 253 -4.68 -14.67 -1.25
N PHE A 254 -4.70 -14.39 0.06
CA PHE A 254 -4.80 -15.36 1.13
C PHE A 254 -6.26 -15.50 1.58
N SER A 255 -6.84 -16.70 1.41
CA SER A 255 -8.18 -17.02 1.91
C SER A 255 -8.13 -17.52 3.35
N ILE A 256 -8.67 -16.72 4.27
CA ILE A 256 -8.62 -17.00 5.72
C ILE A 256 -9.59 -18.10 6.14
N HIS A 257 -10.56 -18.42 5.28
CA HIS A 257 -11.49 -19.55 5.47
C HIS A 257 -10.84 -20.93 5.25
N SER A 258 -9.60 -20.99 4.75
CA SER A 258 -8.92 -22.26 4.43
C SER A 258 -8.07 -22.81 5.58
N VAL A 259 -8.09 -22.19 6.76
CA VAL A 259 -7.19 -22.50 7.90
C VAL A 259 -7.97 -22.93 9.16
N VAL A 260 -9.20 -23.42 9.00
CA VAL A 260 -9.97 -24.06 10.10
C VAL A 260 -10.10 -25.55 9.85
#